data_AF-A0A435XUW2-F1
#
_entry.id   AF-A0A435XUW2-F1
#
_cell.length_a   1.000
_cell.length_b   1.000
_cell.length_c   1.000
_cell.angle_alpha   90.00
_cell.angle_beta   90.00
_cell.angle_gamma   90.00
#
_symmetry.space_group_name_H-M   'P 1'
#
loop_
_entity.id
_entity.type
_entity.pdbx_description
1 polymer ?
#
loop_
_entity_poly.entity_id
_entity_poly.type
_entity_poly.pdbx_seq_one_letter_code
_entity_poly.pdbx_strand_id
1 'polypeptide(L)' 'MSLLEIKNLTVSFDTAAGPFMAVQGIDLSIEPREVLAIVGESGSGKSVSMLAVMGVLPNKATVKADRMAFDG' A
#
# COMPACT_ATOMS: atom_id res chain seq x y z
N MET A 1 5.31 -10.16 -17.31
CA MET A 1 5.74 -8.98 -16.53
C MET A 1 4.49 -8.53 -15.83
N SER A 2 4.54 -8.41 -14.51
CA SER A 2 3.38 -7.99 -13.72
C SER A 2 2.89 -6.61 -14.15
N LEU A 3 1.57 -6.43 -14.25
CA LEU A 3 0.94 -5.13 -14.49
C LEU A 3 1.13 -4.19 -13.29
N LEU A 4 1.09 -4.73 -12.07
CA LEU A 4 1.40 -4.00 -10.85
C LEU A 4 2.40 -4.82 -10.02
N GLU A 5 3.48 -4.18 -9.58
CA GLU A 5 4.44 -4.78 -8.66
C GLU A 5 4.67 -3.87 -7.46
N ILE A 6 4.52 -4.44 -6.27
CA ILE A 6 4.76 -3.78 -4.99
C ILE A 6 5.71 -4.65 -4.17
N LYS A 7 6.80 -4.05 -3.68
CA LYS A 7 7.75 -4.67 -2.76
C LYS A 7 7.94 -3.81 -1.52
N ASN A 8 7.77 -4.44 -0.36
CA ASN A 8 7.98 -3.87 0.96
C ASN A 8 7.23 -2.55 1.19
N LEU A 9 5.95 -2.50 0.79
CA LEU A 9 5.13 -1.31 1.00
C LEU A 9 4.88 -1.11 2.50
N THR A 10 5.26 0.06 2.99
CA THR A 10 4.99 0.54 4.33
C THR A 10 4.27 1.88 4.25
N VAL A 11 3.32 2.07 5.16
CA VAL A 11 2.58 3.34 5.28
C VAL A 11 2.48 3.71 6.74
N SER A 12 2.95 4.90 7.08
CA SER A 12 2.84 5.48 8.41
C SER A 12 2.12 6.82 8.40
N PHE A 13 1.44 7.13 9.49
CA PHE A 13 0.79 8.42 9.69
C PHE A 13 1.36 9.12 10.92
N ASP A 14 1.62 10.41 10.82
CA ASP A 14 2.00 11.21 11.98
C ASP A 14 0.77 11.49 12.85
N THR A 15 0.82 11.05 14.10
CA THR A 15 -0.24 11.28 15.10
C THR A 15 0.32 12.01 16.32
N ALA A 16 -0.57 12.56 17.15
CA ALA A 16 -0.16 13.23 18.39
C ALA A 16 0.56 12.29 19.39
N ALA A 17 0.29 10.98 19.32
CA ALA A 17 0.93 9.97 20.16
C ALA A 17 2.24 9.41 19.55
N GLY A 18 2.64 9.90 18.37
CA GLY A 18 3.77 9.38 17.59
C GLY A 18 3.35 8.75 16.26
N PRO A 19 4.29 8.18 15.50
CA PRO A 19 4.00 7.56 14.21
C PRO A 19 3.15 6.30 14.38
N PHE A 20 2.05 6.22 13.63
CA PHE A 20 1.19 5.04 13.54
C PHE A 20 1.46 4.27 12.25
N MET A 21 1.90 3.01 12.37
CA MET A 21 2.16 2.13 11.23
C MET A 21 0.87 1.44 10.78
N ALA A 22 0.28 1.90 9.68
CA ALA A 22 -0.96 1.36 9.13
C ALA A 22 -0.74 0.17 8.18
N VAL A 23 0.40 0.13 7.49
CA VAL A 23 0.79 -0.96 6.59
C VAL A 23 2.26 -1.27 6.86
N GLN A 24 2.60 -2.55 7.02
CA GLN A 24 3.92 -3.00 7.44
C GLN A 24 4.48 -4.06 6.48
N GLY A 25 5.21 -3.60 5.47
CA GLY A 25 6.05 -4.43 4.62
C GLY A 25 5.29 -5.44 3.77
N ILE A 26 4.30 -4.98 3.01
CA ILE A 26 3.52 -5.88 2.14
C ILE A 26 4.14 -6.00 0.75
N ASP A 27 4.13 -7.23 0.24
CA ASP A 27 4.51 -7.57 -1.13
C ASP A 27 3.27 -8.01 -1.90
N LEU A 28 3.13 -7.53 -3.15
CA LEU A 28 2.01 -7.88 -4.01
C LEU A 28 2.40 -7.74 -5.48
N SER A 29 1.92 -8.67 -6.30
CA SER A 29 2.03 -8.59 -7.77
C SER A 29 0.68 -8.89 -8.37
N ILE A 30 0.30 -8.17 -9.43
CA ILE A 30 -0.90 -8.43 -10.23
C ILE A 30 -0.47 -8.58 -11.67
N GLU A 31 -0.82 -9.69 -12.30
CA GLU A 31 -0.59 -9.92 -13.72
C GLU A 31 -1.69 -9.28 -14.59
N PRO A 32 -1.42 -9.01 -15.88
CA PRO A 32 -2.46 -8.55 -16.79
C PRO A 32 -3.66 -9.50 -16.79
N ARG A 33 -4.88 -8.94 -16.68
CA ARG A 33 -6.16 -9.67 -16.66
C ARG A 33 -6.41 -10.50 -15.39
N GLU A 34 -5.62 -10.31 -14.34
CA GLU A 34 -5.87 -10.88 -13.01
C GLU A 34 -6.84 -10.01 -12.20
N VAL A 35 -7.63 -10.66 -11.34
CA VAL A 35 -8.45 -10.00 -10.33
C VAL A 35 -7.95 -10.42 -8.96
N LEU A 36 -7.43 -9.45 -8.20
CA LEU A 36 -6.99 -9.64 -6.82
C LEU A 36 -7.94 -8.93 -5.86
N ALA A 37 -8.34 -9.63 -4.79
CA ALA A 37 -9.14 -9.06 -3.72
C ALA A 37 -8.36 -9.03 -2.40
N ILE A 38 -8.36 -7.88 -1.72
CA ILE A 38 -7.82 -7.74 -0.38
C ILE A 38 -8.97 -7.74 0.62
N VAL A 39 -8.96 -8.69 1.55
CA VAL A 39 -10.01 -8.89 2.57
C VAL A 39 -9.44 -8.86 3.98
N GLY A 40 -10.29 -8.57 4.97
CA GLY A 40 -9.88 -8.46 6.38
C GLY A 40 -10.76 -7.49 7.18
N GLU A 41 -10.55 -7.42 8.48
CA GLU A 41 -11.34 -6.60 9.42
C GLU A 41 -11.20 -5.09 9.21
N SER A 42 -12.15 -4.30 9.72
CA SER A 42 -12.05 -2.83 9.67
C SER A 42 -10.76 -2.35 10.33
N GLY A 43 -10.05 -1.41 9.70
CA GLY A 43 -8.78 -0.89 10.21
C GLY A 43 -7.53 -1.70 9.88
N SER A 44 -7.64 -2.86 9.22
CA SER A 44 -6.50 -3.73 8.88
C SER A 44 -5.56 -3.22 7.78
N GLY A 45 -5.68 -1.95 7.35
CA GLY A 45 -4.81 -1.36 6.34
C GLY A 45 -5.22 -1.55 4.87
N LYS A 46 -6.29 -2.29 4.55
CA LYS A 46 -6.71 -2.56 3.15
C LYS A 46 -6.84 -1.31 2.27
N SER A 47 -7.69 -0.37 2.69
CA SER A 47 -7.91 0.88 1.96
C SER A 47 -6.64 1.73 1.93
N VAL A 48 -5.85 1.73 3.02
CA VAL A 48 -4.59 2.46 3.08
C VAL A 48 -3.60 1.93 2.04
N SER A 49 -3.46 0.61 1.89
CA SER A 49 -2.60 0.01 0.88
C SER A 49 -3.00 0.44 -0.53
N MET A 50 -4.28 0.38 -0.87
CA MET A 50 -4.76 0.74 -2.22
C MET A 50 -4.65 2.24 -2.49
N LEU A 51 -4.96 3.09 -1.51
CA LEU A 51 -4.81 4.54 -1.63
C LEU A 51 -3.35 4.96 -1.72
N ALA A 52 -2.43 4.23 -1.06
CA ALA A 52 -0.99 4.46 -1.17
C ALA A 52 -0.50 4.19 -2.60
N VAL A 53 -0.91 3.06 -3.18
CA VAL A 53 -0.58 2.70 -4.57
C VAL A 53 -1.11 3.73 -5.56
N MET A 54 -2.33 4.24 -5.34
CA MET A 54 -2.93 5.28 -6.17
C MET A 54 -2.38 6.69 -5.92
N GLY A 55 -1.53 6.90 -4.90
CA GLY A 55 -0.94 8.21 -4.59
C GLY A 55 -1.94 9.25 -4.04
N VAL A 56 -3.04 8.82 -3.43
CA VAL A 56 -4.15 9.69 -2.98
C VAL A 56 -4.31 9.76 -1.46
N LEU A 57 -3.31 9.33 -0.71
CA LEU A 57 -3.30 9.48 0.74
C LEU A 57 -3.13 10.94 1.16
N PRO A 58 -3.63 11.35 2.34
CA PRO A 58 -3.43 12.71 2.84
C PRO A 58 -1.96 12.99 3.12
N ASN A 59 -1.56 14.27 3.10
CA ASN A 59 -0.17 14.72 3.30
C ASN A 59 0.48 14.29 4.63
N LYS A 60 -0.30 13.84 5.61
CA LYS A 60 0.21 13.31 6.89
C LYS A 60 0.70 11.86 6.77
N ALA A 61 0.52 11.23 5.62
CA ALA A 61 0.98 9.89 5.34
C ALA A 61 2.39 9.92 4.78
N THR A 62 3.25 9.05 5.28
CA THR A 62 4.52 8.70 4.65
C THR A 62 4.38 7.33 4.01
N VAL A 63 4.58 7.27 2.69
CA VAL A 63 4.56 6.03 1.90
C VAL A 63 5.98 5.68 1.51
N LYS A 64 6.40 4.44 1.76
CA LYS A 64 7.69 3.90 1.30
C LYS A 64 7.49 2.51 0.73
N ALA A 65 8.27 2.18 -0.29
CA ALA A 65 8.35 0.86 -0.88
C ALA A 65 9.74 0.68 -1.49
N ASP A 66 10.23 -0.56 -1.53
CA ASP A 66 11.46 -0.88 -2.27
C ASP A 66 11.21 -0.87 -3.78
N ARG A 67 9.97 -1.22 -4.18
CA ARG A 67 9.47 -1.11 -5.55
C ARG A 67 7.97 -0.87 -5.55
N MET A 68 7.51 0.02 -6.41
CA MET A 68 6.09 0.26 -6.66
C MET A 68 5.95 0.71 -8.12
N ALA A 69 5.62 -0.21 -9.00
CA ALA A 69 5.68 -0.04 -10.45
C ALA A 69 4.38 -0.51 -11.12
N PHE A 70 3.93 0.22 -12.15
CA PHE A 70 2.73 -0.09 -12.92
C PHE A 70 3.05 -0.09 -14.41
N ASP A 71 2.70 -1.19 -15.09
CA ASP A 71 2.95 -1.44 -16.51
C ASP A 71 4.44 -1.49 -16.91
N GLY A 72 5.27 -2.08 -16.03
CA GLY A 72 6.73 -2.17 -16.18
C GLY A 72 7.48 -1.12 -15.35
#